data_AF-A0A162FFJ1-F1
#
_entry.id   AF-A0A162FFJ1-F1
#
_cell.length_a   1.000
_cell.length_b   1.000
_cell.length_c   1.000
_cell.angle_alpha   90.00
_cell.angle_beta   90.00
_cell.angle_gamma   90.00
#
_symmetry.space_group_name_H-M   'P 1'
#
loop_
_entity.id
_entity.type
_entity.pdbx_description
1 polymer ?
#
loop_
_entity_poly.entity_id
_entity_poly.type
_entity_poly.pdbx_seq_one_letter_code
_entity_poly.pdbx_strand_id
1 'polypeptide(L)'
;MDDIIEKALISLEVAESNLNNRYYPDSINRSYYAVFHAAKALLIKKGIITKTHSGTISAFGLEYIKKEALIKKMTFLLILKMIKKCWS
;
A
#
# COMPACT_ATOMS: atom_id res chain seq x y z
N MET A 1 -0.79 14.41 2.81
CA MET A 1 -0.56 13.29 1.88
C MET A 1 0.82 12.70 2.15
N ASP A 2 1.80 13.57 2.33
CA ASP A 2 3.21 13.22 2.59
C ASP A 2 3.40 12.30 3.81
N ASP A 3 2.78 12.61 4.97
CA ASP A 3 2.83 11.74 6.18
C ASP A 3 2.35 10.30 5.94
N ILE A 4 1.36 10.10 5.05
CA ILE A 4 0.83 8.75 4.77
C ILE A 4 1.79 7.99 3.86
N ILE A 5 2.41 8.69 2.90
CA ILE A 5 3.41 8.09 2.01
C ILE A 5 4.67 7.74 2.81
N GLU A 6 5.12 8.63 3.71
CA GLU A 6 6.24 8.38 4.61
C GLU A 6 6.00 7.12 5.47
N LYS A 7 4.81 6.97 6.07
CA LYS A 7 4.42 5.75 6.80
C LYS A 7 4.48 4.50 5.94
N ALA A 8 4.11 4.60 4.67
CA ALA A 8 4.20 3.48 3.73
C ALA A 8 5.67 3.08 3.49
N LEU A 9 6.55 4.07 3.28
CA LEU A 9 7.98 3.86 3.02
C LEU A 9 8.70 3.29 4.24
N ILE A 10 8.47 3.85 5.44
CA ILE A 10 9.05 3.34 6.69
C ILE A 10 8.60 1.89 6.93
N SER A 11 7.31 1.60 6.73
CA SER A 11 6.81 0.22 6.89
C SER A 11 7.46 -0.76 5.92
N LEU A 12 7.76 -0.32 4.69
CA LEU A 12 8.45 -1.13 3.70
C LEU A 12 9.91 -1.41 4.11
N GLU A 13 10.64 -0.37 4.53
CA GLU A 13 12.03 -0.49 5.02
C GLU A 13 12.12 -1.48 6.20
N VAL A 14 11.21 -1.36 7.17
CA VAL A 14 11.17 -2.29 8.32
C VAL A 14 10.82 -3.71 7.87
N ALA A 15 9.92 -3.87 6.87
CA ALA A 15 9.59 -5.18 6.34
C ALA A 15 10.78 -5.88 5.68
N GLU A 16 11.61 -5.13 4.95
CA GLU A 16 12.84 -5.60 4.32
C GLU A 16 13.89 -5.99 5.37
N SER A 17 14.08 -5.15 6.40
CA SER A 17 14.96 -5.48 7.52
C SER A 17 14.53 -6.77 8.24
N ASN A 18 13.23 -6.91 8.52
CA ASN A 18 12.68 -8.11 9.15
C ASN A 18 12.85 -9.37 8.28
N LEU A 19 12.70 -9.24 6.96
CA LEU A 19 12.92 -10.33 6.02
C LEU A 19 14.37 -10.82 6.06
N ASN A 20 15.33 -9.89 6.00
CA ASN A 20 16.76 -10.19 6.04
C ASN A 20 17.17 -10.86 7.35
N ASN A 21 16.53 -10.47 8.46
CA ASN A 21 16.75 -11.04 9.78
C ASN A 21 15.90 -12.29 10.09
N ARG A 22 15.16 -12.82 9.10
CA ARG A 22 14.31 -14.02 9.21
C ARG A 22 13.14 -13.89 10.20
N TYR A 23 12.75 -12.67 10.57
CA TYR A 23 11.55 -12.36 11.33
C TYR A 23 10.34 -12.30 10.39
N TYR A 24 9.96 -13.44 9.83
CA TYR A 24 8.95 -13.51 8.78
C TYR A 24 7.56 -13.01 9.20
N PRO A 25 7.02 -13.33 10.41
CA PRO A 25 5.73 -12.81 10.83
C PRO A 25 5.68 -11.28 10.87
N ASP A 26 6.74 -10.65 11.39
CA ASP A 26 6.89 -9.20 11.46
C ASP A 26 7.09 -8.58 10.07
N SER A 27 7.84 -9.23 9.19
CA SER A 27 8.02 -8.81 7.80
C SER A 27 6.68 -8.79 7.04
N ILE A 28 5.84 -9.82 7.21
CA ILE A 28 4.50 -9.88 6.61
C ILE A 28 3.61 -8.76 7.15
N ASN A 29 3.61 -8.55 8.47
CA ASN A 29 2.82 -7.51 9.11
C ASN A 29 3.19 -6.12 8.59
N ARG A 30 4.49 -5.81 8.51
CA ARG A 30 4.99 -4.52 8.02
C ARG A 30 4.74 -4.31 6.53
N SER A 31 4.87 -5.37 5.73
CA SER A 31 4.49 -5.34 4.31
C SER A 31 3.02 -4.99 4.11
N TYR A 32 2.14 -5.55 4.95
CA TYR A 32 0.70 -5.24 4.93
C TYR A 32 0.42 -3.76 5.21
N TYR A 33 1.07 -3.18 6.22
CA TYR A 33 0.87 -1.77 6.55
C TYR A 33 1.46 -0.82 5.50
N ALA A 34 2.59 -1.18 4.88
CA ALA A 34 3.13 -0.44 3.75
C ALA A 34 2.11 -0.34 2.62
N VAL A 35 1.51 -1.49 2.26
CA VAL A 35 0.44 -1.59 1.27
C VAL A 35 -0.77 -0.74 1.64
N PHE A 36 -1.22 -0.85 2.90
CA PHE A 36 -2.39 -0.15 3.40
C PHE A 36 -2.23 1.38 3.31
N HIS A 37 -1.09 1.90 3.75
CA HIS A 37 -0.82 3.33 3.69
C HIS A 37 -0.72 3.83 2.24
N ALA A 38 -0.08 3.07 1.35
CA ALA A 38 -0.06 3.38 -0.08
C ALA A 38 -1.48 3.40 -0.69
N ALA A 39 -2.31 2.39 -0.40
CA ALA A 39 -3.70 2.34 -0.84
C ALA A 39 -4.51 3.55 -0.35
N LYS A 40 -4.32 3.95 0.92
CA LYS A 40 -4.96 5.13 1.50
C LYS A 40 -4.52 6.43 0.81
N ALA A 41 -3.23 6.59 0.53
CA ALA A 41 -2.71 7.75 -0.19
C ALA A 41 -3.30 7.84 -1.61
N LEU A 42 -3.41 6.71 -2.32
CA LEU A 42 -4.00 6.64 -3.65
C LEU A 42 -5.49 6.99 -3.68
N LEU A 43 -6.25 6.61 -2.65
CA LEU A 43 -7.65 7.02 -2.51
C LEU A 43 -7.76 8.52 -2.25
N ILE A 44 -6.92 9.07 -1.36
CA ILE A 44 -6.90 10.51 -1.07
C ILE A 44 -6.54 11.32 -2.33
N LYS A 45 -5.60 10.83 -3.15
CA LYS A 45 -5.25 11.45 -4.45
C LYS A 45 -6.45 11.51 -5.41
N LYS A 46 -7.39 10.57 -5.30
CA LYS A 46 -8.68 10.58 -6.04
C LYS A 46 -9.79 11.39 -5.35
N GLY A 47 -9.49 12.08 -4.24
CA GLY A 47 -10.49 12.79 -3.44
C GLY A 47 -11.37 11.89 -2.56
N ILE A 48 -11.01 10.62 -2.41
CA ILE A 48 -11.79 9.64 -1.63
C ILE A 48 -11.16 9.50 -0.24
N ILE A 49 -11.90 9.90 0.79
CA ILE A 49 -11.45 9.86 2.18
C ILE A 49 -12.16 8.72 2.92
N THR A 50 -11.38 7.77 3.44
CA THR A 50 -11.88 6.65 4.23
C THR A 50 -11.56 6.85 5.71
N LYS A 51 -12.56 6.62 6.58
CA LYS A 51 -12.43 6.80 8.03
C LYS A 51 -12.02 5.52 8.76
N THR A 52 -12.25 4.36 8.16
CA THR A 52 -11.97 3.06 8.77
C THR A 52 -10.96 2.26 7.97
N HIS A 53 -10.33 1.31 8.66
CA HIS A 53 -9.38 0.38 8.07
C HIS A 53 -10.04 -0.47 6.97
N SER A 54 -11.16 -1.12 7.31
CA SER A 54 -11.97 -1.89 6.36
C SER A 54 -12.48 -1.06 5.19
N GLY A 55 -12.92 0.18 5.45
CA GLY A 55 -13.37 1.09 4.40
C GLY A 55 -12.29 1.44 3.39
N THR A 56 -11.03 1.58 3.83
CA THR A 56 -9.88 1.80 2.94
C THR A 56 -9.66 0.61 2.01
N ILE A 57 -9.70 -0.61 2.55
CA ILE A 57 -9.51 -1.84 1.76
C ILE A 57 -10.63 -2.00 0.73
N SER A 58 -11.89 -1.83 1.16
CA SER A 58 -13.05 -1.94 0.28
C SER A 58 -13.05 -0.88 -0.82
N ALA A 59 -12.79 0.39 -0.47
CA ALA A 59 -12.72 1.48 -1.45
C ALA A 59 -11.58 1.28 -2.45
N PHE A 60 -10.40 0.87 -1.98
CA PHE A 60 -9.28 0.57 -2.87
C PHE A 60 -9.61 -0.57 -3.84
N GLY A 61 -10.21 -1.66 -3.33
CA GLY A 61 -10.66 -2.77 -4.16
C GLY A 61 -11.71 -2.36 -5.21
N LEU A 62 -12.62 -1.44 -4.86
CA LEU A 62 -13.59 -0.93 -5.81
C LEU A 62 -12.94 -0.04 -6.87
N GLU A 63 -12.17 0.96 -6.44
CA GLU A 63 -11.70 2.06 -7.29
C GLU A 63 -10.50 1.71 -8.16
N TYR A 64 -9.66 0.77 -7.73
CA TYR A 64 -8.44 0.41 -8.44
C TYR A 64 -8.48 -1.04 -8.94
N ILE A 65 -8.96 -2.00 -8.16
CA ILE A 65 -8.96 -3.42 -8.60
C ILE A 65 -10.11 -3.68 -9.60
N LYS A 66 -11.34 -3.32 -9.22
CA LYS A 66 -12.52 -3.58 -10.06
C LYS A 66 -12.66 -2.61 -11.22
N LYS A 67 -12.56 -1.30 -10.96
CA LYS A 67 -12.78 -0.28 -12.00
C LYS A 67 -11.65 -0.19 -13.02
N GLU A 68 -10.40 -0.37 -12.60
CA GLU A 68 -9.24 -0.27 -13.51
C GLU A 68 -8.78 -1.65 -14.04
N ALA A 69 -9.60 -2.71 -13.88
CA ALA A 69 -9.32 -4.08 -14.35
C ALA A 69 -7.94 -4.65 -13.93
N LEU A 70 -7.40 -4.11 -12.85
CA LEU A 70 -6.22 -4.59 -12.19
C LEU A 70 -6.63 -5.92 -11.53
N ILE A 71 -6.37 -7.07 -12.16
CA ILE A 71 -6.67 -8.39 -11.59
C ILE A 71 -5.52 -9.36 -11.87
N LYS A 72 -5.09 -10.03 -10.79
CA LYS A 72 -4.22 -11.24 -10.69
C LYS A 72 -2.68 -11.09 -10.82
N LYS A 73 -2.07 -10.36 -9.88
CA LYS A 73 -0.77 -10.70 -9.18
C LYS A 73 -0.34 -9.62 -8.16
N MET A 74 -1.31 -8.89 -7.62
CA MET A 74 -1.24 -7.43 -7.58
C MET A 74 -0.50 -6.77 -6.44
N THR A 75 -0.53 -7.33 -5.24
CA THR A 75 -0.40 -6.45 -4.08
C THR A 75 1.03 -5.93 -3.85
N PHE A 76 2.05 -6.66 -4.31
CA PHE A 76 3.46 -6.27 -4.11
C PHE A 76 4.05 -5.54 -5.32
N LEU A 77 3.87 -6.08 -6.54
CA LEU A 77 4.47 -5.53 -7.76
C LEU A 77 3.87 -4.20 -8.21
N LEU A 78 2.58 -3.95 -7.93
CA LEU A 78 1.94 -2.70 -8.33
C LEU A 78 2.21 -1.56 -7.37
N ILE A 79 2.41 -1.81 -6.09
CA ILE A 79 2.79 -0.76 -5.15
C ILE A 79 4.19 -0.25 -5.47
N LEU A 80 5.13 -1.16 -5.75
CA LEU A 80 6.46 -0.80 -6.25
C LEU A 80 6.41 -0.05 -7.60
N LYS A 81 5.56 -0.48 -8.54
CA LYS A 81 5.40 0.22 -9.84
C LYS A 81 4.72 1.59 -9.70
N MET A 82 3.74 1.74 -8.81
CA MET A 82 3.02 3.00 -8.60
C MET A 82 3.86 4.04 -7.84
N ILE A 83 4.67 3.60 -6.87
CA ILE A 83 5.65 4.47 -6.19
C ILE A 83 6.70 4.97 -7.18
N LYS A 84 7.26 4.09 -8.04
CA LYS A 84 8.22 4.50 -9.08
C LYS A 84 7.64 5.41 -10.16
N LYS A 85 6.35 5.27 -10.50
CA LYS A 85 5.68 6.06 -11.56
C LYS A 85 5.13 7.40 -11.06
N CYS A 86 5.00 7.60 -9.76
CA CYS A 86 4.59 8.90 -9.17
C CYS A 86 5.78 9.79 -8.79
N TRP A 87 7.02 9.35 -9.01
CA TRP A 87 8.27 10.09 -8.74
C TRP A 87 9.17 10.15 -9.98
N SER A 88 8.55 10.45 -11.12
CA SER A 88 9.17 10.80 -12.41
C SER A 88 8.35 11.87 -13.08
#